data_AF-A0A9D5BM01-F1
#
_entry.id   AF-A0A9D5BM01-F1
#
_cell.length_a   1.000
_cell.length_b   1.000
_cell.length_c   1.000
_cell.angle_alpha   90.00
_cell.angle_beta   90.00
_cell.angle_gamma   90.00
#
_symmetry.space_group_name_H-M   'P 1'
#
loop_
_entity.id
_entity.type
_entity.pdbx_description
1 polymer ?
#
loop_
_entity_poly.entity_id
_entity_poly.type
_entity_poly.pdbx_seq_one_letter_code
_entity_poly.pdbx_strand_id
1 'polypeptide(L)'
;MTSELEIDAENDNKGNMWDMDQKLDQSMDEEAGKLRNMYREKKFSALLVIRLAYQSLGVVYGDLGTSPLYVFYNTFPHGVNHPEDVIGALSLIIYSLTLVALLKYVFIVLRANDNGQGGTLALYSLLCRHANIKIIPNQHRTDEELTTYSRTTIHERSFAAKTQRWLERGFIKSIILILVLVGTCMVIGDGILTPAISVLSAAGGIRVNKPEIDSGVVVIVAVVILVGLFSVQHYGTDKVGWLFAPIVLVWFLLIGGIGIYNIWRFGGRVLKAFSPLYVYRYIRNGRKDSWLSLGGILLSITGTEALFADLANFPVSSVQIAFTLLVFPCLLLAYSGQAAYLVHNLHHSQDVFYRSIPEKIYWPVFVIATLAAIVASQATITATFSIIKQALAHGCFPRVKVVHTSKKFLGQIYIPDINWILMILCIAVTAGFKNQSQIGNAYGKSILVLTLDNPCVALKL
;
A
#
# COMPACT_ATOMS: atom_id res chain seq x y z
N MET A 1 -17.17 -13.18 -69.13
CA MET A 1 -18.42 -13.03 -68.35
C MET A 1 -18.21 -13.79 -67.06
N THR A 2 -18.57 -13.20 -65.92
CA THR A 2 -18.25 -13.52 -64.51
C THR A 2 -16.99 -12.84 -63.94
N SER A 3 -17.18 -11.55 -63.67
CA SER A 3 -16.48 -10.71 -62.72
C SER A 3 -16.98 -10.95 -61.28
N GLU A 4 -16.15 -10.51 -60.31
CA GLU A 4 -16.51 -9.90 -59.02
C GLU A 4 -17.54 -10.61 -58.14
N LEU A 5 -17.14 -11.19 -56.99
CA LEU A 5 -18.03 -11.31 -55.81
C LEU A 5 -17.41 -11.75 -54.46
N GLU A 6 -16.09 -11.80 -54.24
CA GLU A 6 -15.55 -12.34 -52.96
C GLU A 6 -14.70 -11.38 -52.10
N ILE A 7 -14.67 -10.06 -52.36
CA ILE A 7 -13.78 -9.14 -51.60
C ILE A 7 -14.52 -8.23 -50.60
N ASP A 8 -15.84 -8.09 -50.66
CA ASP A 8 -16.53 -7.02 -49.88
C ASP A 8 -17.06 -7.40 -48.48
N ALA A 9 -17.09 -8.68 -48.08
CA ALA A 9 -17.71 -9.07 -46.81
C ALA A 9 -16.82 -8.86 -45.57
N GLU A 10 -15.48 -8.85 -45.71
CA GLU A 10 -14.55 -8.73 -44.57
C GLU A 10 -14.20 -7.29 -44.21
N ASN A 11 -14.38 -6.35 -45.15
CA ASN A 11 -14.05 -4.94 -44.97
C ASN A 11 -15.18 -4.16 -44.25
N ASP A 12 -16.43 -4.58 -44.46
CA ASP A 12 -17.62 -3.95 -43.89
C ASP A 12 -17.74 -4.19 -42.37
N ASN A 13 -17.30 -5.36 -41.89
CA ASN A 13 -17.32 -5.69 -40.46
C ASN A 13 -16.20 -5.00 -39.68
N LYS A 14 -15.05 -4.75 -40.33
CA LYS A 14 -13.99 -3.89 -39.77
C LYS A 14 -14.49 -2.46 -39.68
N GLY A 15 -15.05 -1.91 -40.76
CA GLY A 15 -15.59 -0.55 -40.81
C GLY A 15 -16.58 -0.26 -39.68
N ASN A 16 -17.54 -1.16 -39.45
CA ASN A 16 -18.52 -1.04 -38.38
C ASN A 16 -17.93 -1.13 -36.96
N MET A 17 -16.87 -1.91 -36.75
CA MET A 17 -16.20 -2.01 -35.46
C MET A 17 -15.37 -0.74 -35.16
N TRP A 18 -14.69 -0.18 -36.17
CA TRP A 18 -14.00 1.11 -36.06
C TRP A 18 -14.98 2.26 -35.81
N ASP A 19 -16.14 2.26 -36.47
CA ASP A 19 -17.16 3.31 -36.29
C ASP A 19 -17.85 3.21 -34.92
N MET A 20 -18.01 1.99 -34.37
CA MET A 20 -18.49 1.79 -33.01
C MET A 20 -17.46 2.21 -31.95
N ASP A 21 -16.20 1.83 -32.10
CA ASP A 21 -15.11 2.28 -31.21
C ASP A 21 -14.95 3.81 -31.27
N GLN A 22 -15.07 4.40 -32.46
CA GLN A 22 -14.97 5.85 -32.65
C GLN A 22 -16.16 6.61 -32.06
N LYS A 23 -17.38 6.05 -32.12
CA LYS A 23 -18.55 6.59 -31.40
C LYS A 23 -18.44 6.44 -29.88
N LEU A 24 -17.89 5.32 -29.41
CA LEU A 24 -17.66 5.08 -27.99
C LEU A 24 -16.61 6.06 -27.45
N ASP A 25 -15.50 6.24 -28.18
CA ASP A 25 -14.43 7.18 -27.86
C ASP A 25 -14.91 8.63 -27.89
N GLN A 26 -15.72 9.04 -28.87
CA GLN A 26 -16.33 10.38 -28.90
C GLN A 26 -17.26 10.63 -27.71
N SER A 27 -18.06 9.63 -27.31
CA SER A 27 -18.93 9.74 -26.13
C SER A 27 -18.12 9.80 -24.82
N MET A 28 -16.99 9.09 -24.77
CA MET A 28 -16.07 9.08 -23.64
C MET A 28 -15.26 10.37 -23.53
N ASP A 29 -14.86 10.98 -24.64
CA ASP A 29 -14.17 12.28 -24.66
C ASP A 29 -15.12 13.44 -24.29
N GLU A 30 -16.40 13.35 -24.66
CA GLU A 30 -17.43 14.28 -24.17
C GLU A 30 -17.71 14.11 -22.67
N GLU A 31 -17.78 12.88 -22.16
CA GLU A 31 -17.93 12.62 -20.72
C GLU A 31 -16.67 13.00 -19.93
N ALA A 32 -15.48 12.70 -20.45
CA ALA A 32 -14.20 13.11 -19.88
C ALA A 32 -14.03 14.63 -19.93
N GLY A 33 -14.49 15.28 -21.00
CA GLY A 33 -14.58 16.73 -21.14
C GLY A 33 -15.55 17.34 -20.11
N LYS A 34 -16.71 16.73 -19.88
CA LYS A 34 -17.66 17.11 -18.81
C LYS A 34 -17.11 16.88 -17.42
N LEU A 35 -16.40 15.77 -17.17
CA LEU A 35 -15.72 15.47 -15.91
C LEU A 35 -14.57 16.45 -15.66
N ARG A 36 -13.79 16.78 -16.69
CA ARG A 36 -12.69 17.75 -16.66
C ARG A 36 -13.21 19.17 -16.45
N ASN A 37 -14.31 19.55 -17.10
CA ASN A 37 -14.97 20.84 -16.87
C ASN A 37 -15.66 20.88 -15.51
N MET A 38 -16.28 19.79 -15.03
CA MET A 38 -16.74 19.68 -13.63
C MET A 38 -15.58 19.82 -12.62
N TYR A 39 -14.41 19.27 -12.93
CA TYR A 39 -13.19 19.39 -12.12
C TYR A 39 -12.61 20.80 -12.15
N ARG A 40 -12.73 21.50 -13.29
CA ARG A 40 -12.16 22.84 -13.50
C ARG A 40 -13.06 23.97 -13.00
N GLU A 41 -14.36 23.75 -12.85
CA GLU A 41 -15.35 24.81 -12.62
C GLU A 41 -15.99 24.84 -11.22
N LYS A 42 -15.67 23.89 -10.32
CA LYS A 42 -16.04 24.01 -8.91
C LYS A 42 -14.83 24.31 -8.05
N LYS A 43 -14.79 25.54 -7.49
CA LYS A 43 -14.17 25.76 -6.16
C LYS A 43 -14.52 24.56 -5.30
N PHE A 44 -13.54 23.71 -4.99
CA PHE A 44 -13.72 22.52 -4.17
C PHE A 44 -14.48 22.93 -2.91
N SER A 45 -15.76 22.56 -2.81
CA SER A 45 -16.48 22.73 -1.56
C SER A 45 -15.72 21.89 -0.54
N ALA A 46 -15.23 22.49 0.54
CA ALA A 46 -14.40 21.81 1.55
C ALA A 46 -15.03 20.48 2.03
N LEU A 47 -16.36 20.41 1.99
CA LEU A 47 -17.15 19.20 2.25
C LEU A 47 -16.79 18.02 1.34
N LEU A 48 -16.55 18.26 0.05
CA LEU A 48 -16.19 17.24 -0.94
C LEU A 48 -14.79 16.70 -0.66
N VAL A 49 -13.83 17.57 -0.31
CA VAL A 49 -12.47 17.16 0.10
C VAL A 49 -12.52 16.28 1.35
N ILE A 50 -13.33 16.65 2.35
CA ILE A 50 -13.51 15.88 3.59
C ILE A 50 -14.18 14.53 3.29
N ARG A 51 -15.18 14.50 2.41
CA ARG A 51 -15.83 13.24 2.01
C ARG A 51 -14.87 12.29 1.29
N LEU A 52 -14.03 12.81 0.39
CA LEU A 52 -12.98 12.05 -0.28
C LEU A 52 -11.90 11.59 0.72
N ALA A 53 -11.55 12.42 1.71
CA ALA A 53 -10.62 12.06 2.77
C ALA A 53 -11.17 10.87 3.58
N TYR A 54 -12.46 10.91 3.93
CA TYR A 54 -13.14 9.79 4.59
C TYR A 54 -13.14 8.51 3.74
N GLN A 55 -13.45 8.60 2.45
CA GLN A 55 -13.44 7.44 1.55
C GLN A 55 -12.03 6.85 1.37
N SER A 56 -11.00 7.70 1.36
CA SER A 56 -9.61 7.24 1.25
C SER A 56 -9.16 6.37 2.43
N LEU A 57 -9.80 6.48 3.61
CA LEU A 57 -9.49 5.66 4.79
C LEU A 57 -9.55 4.17 4.50
N GLY A 58 -10.65 3.72 3.88
CA GLY A 58 -10.89 2.31 3.62
C GLY A 58 -9.99 1.69 2.55
N VAL A 59 -9.55 2.50 1.58
CA VAL A 59 -8.79 2.00 0.43
C VAL A 59 -7.29 2.12 0.67
N VAL A 60 -6.85 3.23 1.24
CA VAL A 60 -5.44 3.64 1.20
C VAL A 60 -4.69 3.27 2.50
N TYR A 61 -5.38 3.27 3.64
CA TYR A 61 -4.73 3.15 4.96
C TYR A 61 -4.98 1.82 5.66
N GLY A 62 -5.62 0.85 5.01
CA GLY A 62 -5.85 -0.47 5.58
C GLY A 62 -4.54 -1.17 5.96
N ASP A 63 -3.59 -1.27 5.01
CA ASP A 63 -2.32 -1.95 5.23
C ASP A 63 -1.50 -1.31 6.37
N LEU A 64 -1.22 -0.01 6.23
CA LEU A 64 -0.53 0.77 7.26
C LEU A 64 -1.23 0.70 8.62
N GLY A 65 -2.57 0.73 8.63
CA GLY A 65 -3.39 0.72 9.84
C GLY A 65 -3.38 -0.61 10.61
N THR A 66 -3.07 -1.73 9.95
CA THR A 66 -3.05 -3.06 10.58
C THR A 66 -1.69 -3.46 11.14
N SER A 67 -0.63 -2.72 10.80
CA SER A 67 0.73 -2.94 11.31
C SER A 67 0.87 -3.01 12.85
N PRO A 68 0.06 -2.31 13.69
CA PRO A 68 0.14 -2.47 15.14
C PRO A 68 -0.20 -3.89 15.63
N LEU A 69 -0.83 -4.73 14.82
CA LEU A 69 -1.11 -6.14 15.16
C LEU A 69 0.15 -6.99 15.23
N TYR A 70 1.22 -6.63 14.50
CA TYR A 70 2.38 -7.50 14.30
C TYR A 70 3.74 -6.84 14.51
N VAL A 71 3.86 -5.51 14.57
CA VAL A 71 5.17 -4.84 14.70
C VAL A 71 5.94 -5.26 15.95
N PHE A 72 5.34 -5.15 17.15
CA PHE A 72 6.05 -5.50 18.38
C PHE A 72 6.31 -7.00 18.52
N TYR A 73 5.40 -7.84 18.02
CA TYR A 73 5.60 -9.28 17.90
C TYR A 73 6.91 -9.60 17.15
N ASN A 74 7.08 -8.96 15.99
CA ASN A 74 8.23 -9.17 15.11
C ASN A 74 9.50 -8.46 15.60
N THR A 75 9.34 -7.38 16.36
CA THR A 75 10.48 -6.63 16.93
C THR A 75 11.14 -7.42 18.06
N PHE A 76 10.36 -8.15 18.86
CA PHE A 76 10.85 -8.89 20.04
C PHE A 76 10.45 -10.38 20.00
N PRO A 77 10.97 -11.17 19.03
CA PRO A 77 10.55 -12.56 18.85
C PRO A 77 10.97 -13.48 20.00
N HIS A 78 12.08 -13.15 20.67
CA HIS A 78 12.62 -13.89 21.81
C HIS A 78 12.25 -13.28 23.17
N GLY A 79 11.31 -12.32 23.19
CA GLY A 79 10.96 -11.57 24.39
C GLY A 79 11.78 -10.28 24.55
N VAL A 80 11.45 -9.53 25.61
CA VAL A 80 12.12 -8.26 25.94
C VAL A 80 13.05 -8.47 27.13
N ASN A 81 14.33 -8.14 26.97
CA ASN A 81 15.33 -8.25 28.03
C ASN A 81 15.26 -7.06 29.00
N HIS A 82 15.24 -5.82 28.47
CA HIS A 82 15.19 -4.60 29.27
C HIS A 82 14.04 -3.69 28.86
N PRO A 83 13.37 -3.00 29.82
CA PRO A 83 12.29 -2.06 29.51
C PRO A 83 12.77 -0.88 28.64
N GLU A 84 14.04 -0.50 28.73
CA GLU A 84 14.65 0.53 27.90
C GLU A 84 14.71 0.13 26.42
N ASP A 85 14.76 -1.18 26.11
CA ASP A 85 14.74 -1.67 24.74
C ASP A 85 13.39 -1.39 24.07
N VAL A 86 12.29 -1.47 24.83
CA VAL A 86 10.94 -1.13 24.34
C VAL A 86 10.83 0.36 24.02
N ILE A 87 11.38 1.22 24.89
CA ILE A 87 11.37 2.68 24.70
C ILE A 87 12.23 3.05 23.47
N GLY A 88 13.38 2.39 23.31
CA GLY A 88 14.25 2.54 22.14
C GLY A 88 13.59 2.11 20.84
N ALA A 89 12.97 0.93 20.82
CA ALA A 89 12.22 0.43 19.67
C ALA A 89 11.02 1.33 19.32
N LEU A 90 10.26 1.78 20.32
CA LEU A 90 9.18 2.74 20.11
C LEU A 90 9.71 4.05 19.50
N SER A 91 10.83 4.56 19.99
CA SER A 91 11.44 5.78 19.46
C SER A 91 11.75 5.61 17.97
N LEU A 92 12.34 4.48 17.58
CA LEU A 92 12.58 4.15 16.18
C LEU A 92 11.28 4.06 15.36
N ILE A 93 10.20 3.47 15.90
CA ILE A 93 8.89 3.42 15.22
C ILE A 93 8.35 4.83 14.99
N ILE A 94 8.35 5.69 16.02
CA ILE A 94 7.87 7.07 15.94
C ILE A 94 8.64 7.85 14.87
N TYR A 95 9.98 7.75 14.86
CA TYR A 95 10.81 8.44 13.88
C TYR A 95 10.67 7.85 12.48
N SER A 96 10.48 6.54 12.34
CA SER A 96 10.22 5.90 11.05
C SER A 96 8.89 6.36 10.46
N LEU A 97 7.82 6.39 11.25
CA LEU A 97 6.52 6.93 10.82
C LEU A 97 6.60 8.43 10.50
N THR A 98 7.32 9.21 11.29
CA THR A 98 7.40 10.66 11.09
C THR A 98 8.24 11.03 9.87
N LEU A 99 9.42 10.41 9.70
CA LEU A 99 10.33 10.74 8.61
C LEU A 99 9.92 10.07 7.30
N VAL A 100 9.53 8.80 7.35
CA VAL A 100 9.17 8.05 6.14
C VAL A 100 7.71 8.32 5.78
N ALA A 101 6.75 7.90 6.61
CA ALA A 101 5.34 7.99 6.23
C ALA A 101 4.85 9.44 6.10
N LEU A 102 5.07 10.27 7.13
CA LEU A 102 4.57 11.65 7.15
C LEU A 102 5.40 12.59 6.26
N LEU A 103 6.70 12.74 6.53
CA LEU A 103 7.51 13.74 5.83
C LEU A 103 7.81 13.33 4.38
N LYS A 104 8.41 12.16 4.17
CA LYS A 104 8.79 11.69 2.83
C LYS A 104 7.54 11.39 2.00
N TYR A 105 6.69 10.46 2.41
CA TYR A 105 5.59 10.05 1.53
C TYR A 105 4.50 11.10 1.42
N VAL A 106 3.92 11.52 2.55
CA VAL A 106 2.72 12.37 2.54
C VAL A 106 3.00 13.82 2.08
N PHE A 107 4.14 14.40 2.45
CA PHE A 107 4.46 15.79 2.05
C PHE A 107 5.30 15.91 0.77
N ILE A 108 6.22 14.99 0.51
CA ILE A 108 7.14 15.07 -0.65
C ILE A 108 6.64 14.21 -1.80
N VAL A 109 6.55 12.89 -1.62
CA VAL A 109 6.28 11.94 -2.71
C VAL A 109 4.87 12.09 -3.27
N LEU A 110 3.85 12.35 -2.44
CA LEU A 110 2.48 12.59 -2.92
C LEU A 110 2.36 13.81 -3.84
N ARG A 111 3.31 14.77 -3.76
CA ARG A 111 3.35 15.93 -4.68
C ARG A 111 4.00 15.60 -6.03
N ALA A 112 4.76 14.51 -6.11
CA ALA A 112 5.36 14.01 -7.34
C ALA A 112 4.41 13.01 -8.02
N ASN A 113 3.29 13.51 -8.58
CA ASN A 113 2.31 12.72 -9.30
C ASN A 113 2.23 13.09 -10.79
N ASP A 114 1.82 12.17 -11.64
CA ASP A 114 1.55 12.42 -13.08
C ASP A 114 0.05 12.49 -13.31
N ASN A 115 -0.52 13.68 -13.54
CA ASN A 115 -1.95 13.83 -13.83
C ASN A 115 -2.88 13.11 -12.82
N GLY A 116 -2.47 12.99 -11.55
CA GLY A 116 -3.23 12.32 -10.49
C GLY A 116 -2.94 10.82 -10.30
N GLN A 117 -2.10 10.18 -11.14
CA GLN A 117 -1.61 8.81 -10.91
C GLN A 117 -0.31 8.82 -10.08
N GLY A 118 -0.27 7.99 -9.03
CA GLY A 118 0.92 7.71 -8.21
C GLY A 118 1.38 6.26 -8.38
N GLY A 119 2.51 5.90 -7.77
CA GLY A 119 3.11 4.56 -7.86
C GLY A 119 4.44 4.54 -8.63
N THR A 120 5.25 3.51 -8.39
CA THR A 120 6.57 3.30 -9.03
C THR A 120 6.51 3.32 -10.55
N LEU A 121 5.42 2.82 -11.14
CA LEU A 121 5.20 2.78 -12.59
C LEU A 121 4.68 4.10 -13.17
N ALA A 122 3.90 4.88 -12.41
CA ALA A 122 3.56 6.26 -12.79
C ALA A 122 4.83 7.13 -12.78
N LEU A 123 5.71 6.92 -11.80
CA LEU A 123 7.02 7.56 -11.73
C LEU A 123 7.92 7.15 -12.91
N TYR A 124 7.86 5.88 -13.34
CA TYR A 124 8.54 5.41 -14.54
C TYR A 124 7.98 6.04 -15.83
N SER A 125 6.65 6.16 -15.95
CA SER A 125 6.01 6.83 -17.09
C SER A 125 6.40 8.32 -17.16
N LEU A 126 6.39 9.03 -16.03
CA LEU A 126 6.91 10.41 -15.92
C LEU A 126 8.36 10.52 -16.38
N LEU A 127 9.18 9.56 -15.97
CA LEU A 127 10.60 9.51 -16.31
C LEU A 127 10.80 9.26 -17.81
N CYS A 128 10.01 8.37 -18.42
CA CYS A 128 10.02 8.11 -19.86
C CYS A 128 9.46 9.28 -20.68
N ARG A 129 8.56 10.10 -20.09
CA ARG A 129 7.97 11.28 -20.72
C ARG A 129 8.89 12.50 -20.67
N HIS A 130 9.63 12.71 -19.58
CA HIS A 130 10.49 13.88 -19.37
C HIS A 130 11.96 13.64 -19.70
N ALA A 131 12.46 12.41 -19.55
CA ALA A 131 13.74 11.99 -20.09
C ALA A 131 13.46 11.04 -21.25
N ASN A 132 14.13 11.20 -22.40
CA ASN A 132 13.88 10.40 -23.61
C ASN A 132 14.43 8.95 -23.43
N ILE A 133 13.90 8.23 -22.44
CA ILE A 133 14.21 6.87 -22.03
C ILE A 133 13.17 5.96 -22.72
N LYS A 134 13.14 5.99 -24.05
CA LYS A 134 12.45 4.96 -24.83
C LYS A 134 13.34 3.72 -24.88
N ILE A 135 13.14 2.79 -23.94
CA ILE A 135 13.71 1.43 -24.01
C ILE A 135 12.62 0.38 -24.20
N ILE A 136 11.42 0.63 -23.68
CA ILE A 136 10.25 -0.23 -23.86
C ILE A 136 9.23 0.55 -24.71
N PRO A 137 8.74 0.01 -25.84
CA PRO A 137 7.75 0.70 -26.67
C PRO A 137 6.43 0.81 -25.89
N ASN A 138 6.10 2.02 -25.43
CA ASN A 138 4.82 2.28 -24.77
C ASN A 138 3.73 2.40 -25.85
N GLN A 139 2.67 1.60 -25.75
CA GLN A 139 1.61 1.50 -26.76
C GLN A 139 0.29 2.15 -26.30
N HIS A 140 0.35 3.07 -25.32
CA HIS A 140 -0.81 3.85 -24.89
C HIS A 140 -0.92 5.12 -25.75
N ARG A 141 -1.98 5.23 -26.56
CA ARG A 141 -2.24 6.38 -27.47
C ARG A 141 -2.25 7.74 -26.76
N THR A 142 -2.62 7.78 -25.49
CA THR A 142 -2.66 9.01 -24.67
C THR A 142 -1.26 9.62 -24.47
N ASP A 143 -0.21 8.79 -24.42
CA ASP A 143 1.18 9.26 -24.30
C ASP A 143 1.74 9.71 -25.66
N GLU A 144 1.24 9.15 -26.76
CA GLU A 144 1.62 9.53 -28.13
C GLU A 144 1.09 10.94 -28.48
N GLU A 145 -0.13 11.27 -28.07
CA GLU A 145 -0.71 12.61 -28.27
C GLU A 145 -0.05 13.67 -27.37
N LEU A 146 0.32 13.33 -26.12
CA LEU A 146 0.98 14.25 -25.20
C LEU A 146 2.46 14.48 -25.53
N THR A 147 3.18 13.48 -26.05
CA THR A 147 4.56 13.67 -26.54
C THR A 147 4.63 14.51 -27.82
N THR A 148 3.55 14.54 -28.59
CA THR A 148 3.43 15.39 -29.79
C THR A 148 3.19 16.86 -29.42
N TYR A 149 2.55 17.15 -28.28
CA TYR A 149 2.24 18.51 -27.83
C TYR A 149 3.20 19.11 -26.77
N SER A 150 3.79 18.31 -25.87
CA SER A 150 4.75 18.79 -24.86
C SER A 150 6.17 18.90 -25.42
N ARG A 151 6.36 19.74 -26.43
CA ARG A 151 7.68 20.24 -26.82
C ARG A 151 8.00 21.52 -26.04
N THR A 152 7.87 21.48 -24.71
CA THR A 152 8.31 22.57 -23.85
C THR A 152 9.83 22.63 -23.87
N THR A 153 10.38 23.68 -24.47
CA THR A 153 11.81 23.99 -24.50
C THR A 153 12.31 24.21 -23.07
N ILE A 154 12.86 23.16 -22.44
CA ILE A 154 13.56 23.28 -21.16
C ILE A 154 14.75 24.23 -21.35
N HIS A 155 14.78 25.32 -20.59
CA HIS A 155 15.82 26.35 -20.68
C HIS A 155 17.21 25.74 -20.42
N GLU A 156 18.12 25.95 -21.36
CA GLU A 156 19.36 25.18 -21.60
C GLU A 156 20.39 25.18 -20.45
N ARG A 157 20.16 25.98 -19.39
CA ARG A 157 21.02 26.14 -18.20
C ARG A 157 20.41 25.65 -16.88
N SER A 158 19.22 25.04 -16.88
CA SER A 158 18.60 24.54 -15.64
C SER A 158 19.21 23.22 -15.15
N PHE A 159 19.25 23.01 -13.82
CA PHE A 159 19.66 21.75 -13.18
C PHE A 159 18.93 20.55 -13.79
N ALA A 160 17.65 20.71 -14.14
CA ALA A 160 16.82 19.72 -14.83
C ALA A 160 17.43 19.22 -16.17
N ALA A 161 18.01 20.12 -16.98
CA ALA A 161 18.63 19.75 -18.27
C ALA A 161 19.94 18.97 -18.08
N LYS A 162 20.68 19.25 -16.99
CA LYS A 162 21.90 18.50 -16.63
C LYS A 162 21.55 17.10 -16.12
N THR A 163 20.50 16.98 -15.33
CA THR A 163 19.97 15.69 -14.84
C THR A 163 19.42 14.86 -15.99
N GLN A 164 18.68 15.46 -16.92
CA GLN A 164 18.16 14.80 -18.12
C GLN A 164 19.29 14.20 -18.97
N ARG A 165 20.35 14.97 -19.27
CA ARG A 165 21.51 14.48 -20.03
C ARG A 165 22.29 13.36 -19.30
N TRP A 166 22.28 13.37 -17.96
CA TRP A 166 22.87 12.30 -17.16
C TRP A 166 22.01 11.03 -17.22
N LEU A 167 20.68 11.18 -17.14
CA LEU A 167 19.69 10.10 -17.25
C LEU A 167 19.67 9.45 -18.64
N GLU A 168 19.97 10.21 -19.69
CA GLU A 168 19.97 9.74 -21.07
C GLU A 168 21.18 8.85 -21.43
N ARG A 169 22.15 8.65 -20.52
CA ARG A 169 23.23 7.67 -20.74
C ARG A 169 22.69 6.24 -20.72
N GLY A 170 23.01 5.44 -21.74
CA GLY A 170 22.47 4.08 -21.92
C GLY A 170 22.57 3.17 -20.69
N PHE A 171 23.68 3.23 -19.94
CA PHE A 171 23.86 2.44 -18.71
C PHE A 171 22.90 2.85 -17.59
N ILE A 172 22.62 4.16 -17.44
CA ILE A 172 21.73 4.68 -16.39
C ILE A 172 20.27 4.33 -16.71
N LYS A 173 19.89 4.33 -17.99
CA LYS A 173 18.57 3.85 -18.42
C LYS A 173 18.32 2.38 -18.05
N SER A 174 19.30 1.50 -18.26
CA SER A 174 19.20 0.09 -17.88
C SER A 174 19.13 -0.10 -16.36
N ILE A 175 19.91 0.66 -15.59
CA ILE A 175 19.84 0.63 -14.12
C ILE A 175 18.45 1.05 -13.64
N ILE A 176 17.89 2.12 -14.20
CA ILE A 176 16.56 2.61 -13.84
C ILE A 176 15.48 1.57 -14.16
N LEU A 177 15.56 0.90 -15.31
CA LEU A 177 14.60 -0.15 -15.68
C LEU A 177 14.70 -1.34 -14.72
N ILE A 178 15.91 -1.78 -14.37
CA ILE A 178 16.12 -2.84 -13.39
C ILE A 178 15.55 -2.43 -12.03
N LEU A 179 15.79 -1.19 -11.60
CA LEU A 179 15.28 -0.66 -10.33
C LEU A 179 13.74 -0.66 -10.29
N VAL A 180 13.10 -0.22 -11.37
CA VAL A 180 11.63 -0.20 -11.49
C VAL A 180 11.07 -1.62 -11.52
N LEU A 181 11.71 -2.54 -12.24
CA LEU A 181 11.29 -3.94 -12.28
C LEU A 181 11.42 -4.60 -10.91
N VAL A 182 12.54 -4.39 -10.21
CA VAL A 182 12.75 -4.88 -8.84
C VAL A 182 11.69 -4.29 -7.90
N GLY A 183 11.43 -2.98 -7.98
CA GLY A 183 10.37 -2.35 -7.19
C GLY A 183 8.99 -2.93 -7.48
N THR A 184 8.68 -3.18 -8.75
CA THR A 184 7.41 -3.79 -9.16
C THR A 184 7.25 -5.21 -8.59
N CYS A 185 8.30 -6.03 -8.66
CA CYS A 185 8.30 -7.38 -8.06
C CYS A 185 8.12 -7.33 -6.54
N MET A 186 8.72 -6.35 -5.85
CA MET A 186 8.56 -6.19 -4.41
C MET A 186 7.13 -5.79 -4.02
N VAL A 187 6.47 -4.91 -4.78
CA VAL A 187 5.06 -4.56 -4.52
C VAL A 187 4.13 -5.75 -4.80
N ILE A 188 4.43 -6.61 -5.79
CA ILE A 188 3.71 -7.88 -5.95
C ILE A 188 3.93 -8.80 -4.74
N GLY A 189 5.15 -8.83 -4.20
CA GLY A 189 5.48 -9.54 -2.96
C GLY A 189 4.69 -9.03 -1.76
N ASP A 190 4.51 -7.71 -1.66
CA ASP A 190 3.65 -7.05 -0.66
C ASP A 190 2.19 -7.53 -0.76
N GLY A 191 1.67 -7.64 -1.98
CA GLY A 191 0.35 -8.24 -2.27
C GLY A 191 0.17 -9.68 -1.79
N ILE A 192 1.25 -10.44 -1.58
CA ILE A 192 1.24 -11.80 -1.03
C ILE A 192 1.44 -11.78 0.50
N LEU A 193 2.36 -10.95 0.98
CA LEU A 193 2.77 -10.95 2.39
C LEU A 193 1.77 -10.24 3.29
N THR A 194 1.14 -9.15 2.84
CA THR A 194 0.16 -8.40 3.64
C THR A 194 -1.05 -9.24 4.02
N PRO A 195 -1.73 -9.96 3.10
CA PRO A 195 -2.85 -10.82 3.48
C PRO A 195 -2.42 -11.93 4.45
N ALA A 196 -1.27 -12.56 4.21
CA ALA A 196 -0.76 -13.62 5.07
C ALA A 196 -0.48 -13.12 6.50
N ILE A 197 0.26 -12.02 6.65
CA ILE A 197 0.65 -11.51 7.98
C ILE A 197 -0.56 -10.88 8.68
N SER A 198 -1.32 -10.00 8.03
CA SER A 198 -2.42 -9.27 8.68
C SER A 198 -3.52 -10.20 9.17
N VAL A 199 -3.95 -11.18 8.36
CA VAL A 199 -5.00 -12.14 8.72
C VAL A 199 -4.51 -13.12 9.78
N LEU A 200 -3.27 -13.61 9.67
CA LEU A 200 -2.69 -14.49 10.69
C LEU A 200 -2.56 -13.77 12.04
N SER A 201 -2.13 -12.50 12.03
CA SER A 201 -2.02 -11.67 13.23
C SER A 201 -3.38 -11.38 13.83
N ALA A 202 -4.40 -11.12 13.00
CA ALA A 202 -5.77 -10.94 13.45
C ALA A 202 -6.30 -12.23 14.12
N ALA A 203 -6.16 -13.38 13.47
CA ALA A 203 -6.57 -14.68 14.01
C ALA A 203 -5.81 -15.07 15.28
N GLY A 204 -4.56 -14.60 15.45
CA GLY A 204 -3.73 -14.83 16.63
C GLY A 204 -4.39 -14.42 17.96
N GLY A 205 -5.30 -13.44 17.94
CA GLY A 205 -6.06 -13.01 19.12
C GLY A 205 -6.90 -14.11 19.77
N ILE A 206 -7.19 -15.21 19.07
CA ILE A 206 -7.93 -16.35 19.65
C ILE A 206 -7.15 -17.01 20.80
N ARG A 207 -5.81 -17.02 20.73
CA ARG A 207 -4.94 -17.70 21.72
C ARG A 207 -4.86 -16.98 23.06
N VAL A 208 -5.11 -15.67 23.09
CA VAL A 208 -4.93 -14.86 24.30
C VAL A 208 -5.91 -15.24 25.40
N ASN A 209 -7.16 -15.52 25.04
CA ASN A 209 -8.19 -15.93 26.02
C ASN A 209 -8.27 -17.44 26.21
N LYS A 210 -7.71 -18.24 25.29
CA LYS A 210 -7.72 -19.70 25.34
C LYS A 210 -6.33 -20.26 25.01
N PRO A 211 -5.40 -20.29 25.99
CA PRO A 211 -4.04 -20.76 25.77
C PRO A 211 -3.95 -22.27 25.45
N GLU A 212 -5.04 -23.03 25.63
CA GLU A 212 -5.17 -24.44 25.25
C GLU A 212 -5.27 -24.67 23.73
N ILE A 213 -5.52 -23.60 22.95
CA ILE A 213 -5.63 -23.69 21.49
C ILE A 213 -4.22 -23.76 20.88
N ASP A 214 -3.93 -24.88 20.21
CA ASP A 214 -2.68 -25.08 19.50
C ASP A 214 -2.48 -24.04 18.38
N SER A 215 -1.21 -23.70 18.10
CA SER A 215 -0.85 -22.76 17.05
C SER A 215 -1.37 -23.18 15.67
N GLY A 216 -1.55 -24.49 15.43
CA GLY A 216 -2.15 -25.02 14.21
C GLY A 216 -3.59 -24.58 13.98
N VAL A 217 -4.39 -24.40 15.03
CA VAL A 217 -5.79 -23.97 14.90
C VAL A 217 -5.88 -22.53 14.42
N VAL A 218 -5.00 -21.64 14.89
CA VAL A 218 -4.93 -20.25 14.42
C VAL A 218 -4.61 -20.19 12.94
N VAL A 219 -3.65 -20.99 12.48
CA VAL A 219 -3.29 -21.09 11.06
C VAL A 219 -4.48 -21.57 10.23
N ILE A 220 -5.24 -22.57 10.70
CA ILE A 220 -6.45 -23.06 10.01
C ILE A 220 -7.50 -21.95 9.90
N VAL A 221 -7.76 -21.22 11.00
CA VAL A 221 -8.71 -20.09 10.99
C VAL A 221 -8.27 -19.01 10.01
N ALA A 222 -6.98 -18.65 10.00
CA ALA A 222 -6.43 -17.69 9.06
C ALA A 222 -6.59 -18.14 7.60
N VAL A 223 -6.31 -19.42 7.30
CA VAL A 223 -6.50 -20.00 5.96
C VAL A 223 -7.97 -19.96 5.53
N VAL A 224 -8.91 -20.26 6.42
CA VAL A 224 -10.35 -20.16 6.12
C VAL A 224 -10.75 -18.72 5.78
N ILE A 225 -10.25 -17.73 6.54
CA ILE A 225 -10.49 -16.31 6.27
C ILE A 225 -9.88 -15.92 4.91
N LEU A 226 -8.66 -16.36 4.60
CA LEU A 226 -8.01 -16.09 3.31
C LEU A 226 -8.78 -16.71 2.14
N VAL A 227 -9.20 -17.97 2.24
CA VAL A 227 -10.01 -18.62 1.19
C VAL A 227 -11.32 -17.87 0.99
N GLY A 228 -12.01 -17.49 2.07
CA GLY A 228 -13.22 -16.68 1.99
C GLY A 228 -12.99 -15.33 1.30
N LEU A 229 -11.90 -14.65 1.67
CA LEU A 229 -11.49 -13.37 1.11
C LEU A 229 -11.23 -13.47 -0.40
N PHE A 230 -10.36 -14.40 -0.81
CA PHE A 230 -10.01 -14.61 -2.22
C PHE A 230 -11.19 -15.13 -3.06
N SER A 231 -12.12 -15.87 -2.46
CA SER A 231 -13.33 -16.36 -3.14
C SER A 231 -14.38 -15.27 -3.38
N VAL A 232 -14.36 -14.17 -2.64
CA VAL A 232 -15.31 -13.05 -2.78
C VAL A 232 -14.84 -11.99 -3.78
N GLN A 233 -13.58 -12.07 -4.26
CA GLN A 233 -12.96 -11.03 -5.11
C GLN A 233 -13.68 -10.78 -6.44
N HIS A 234 -14.33 -11.81 -7.02
CA HIS A 234 -15.04 -11.69 -8.29
C HIS A 234 -16.29 -10.81 -8.21
N TYR A 235 -16.85 -10.58 -7.02
CA TYR A 235 -17.99 -9.68 -6.83
C TYR A 235 -17.62 -8.19 -6.96
N GLY A 236 -16.32 -7.88 -7.06
CA GLY A 236 -15.80 -6.54 -7.31
C GLY A 236 -15.81 -5.63 -6.07
N THR A 237 -14.88 -4.69 -6.05
CA THR A 237 -14.73 -3.69 -4.97
C THR A 237 -15.83 -2.62 -5.00
N ASP A 238 -16.54 -2.45 -6.11
CA ASP A 238 -17.63 -1.48 -6.28
C ASP A 238 -18.76 -1.62 -5.26
N LYS A 239 -19.16 -2.85 -4.92
CA LYS A 239 -20.27 -3.09 -3.99
C LYS A 239 -19.85 -3.04 -2.52
N VAL A 240 -18.57 -3.30 -2.24
CA VAL A 240 -18.04 -3.49 -0.88
C VAL A 240 -17.21 -2.29 -0.40
N GLY A 241 -16.69 -1.47 -1.31
CA GLY A 241 -15.80 -0.34 -1.01
C GLY A 241 -16.42 0.71 -0.10
N TRP A 242 -17.75 0.88 -0.12
CA TRP A 242 -18.43 1.80 0.79
C TRP A 242 -18.36 1.34 2.27
N LEU A 243 -18.24 0.02 2.52
CA LEU A 243 -18.14 -0.55 3.86
C LEU A 243 -16.70 -0.46 4.43
N PHE A 244 -15.69 -0.29 3.58
CA PHE A 244 -14.29 -0.26 4.01
C PHE A 244 -13.96 0.98 4.83
N ALA A 245 -14.42 2.16 4.39
CA ALA A 245 -14.19 3.43 5.10
C ALA A 245 -14.72 3.43 6.56
N PRO A 246 -15.97 3.01 6.86
CA PRO A 246 -16.45 2.97 8.24
C PRO A 246 -15.71 1.94 9.09
N ILE A 247 -15.38 0.76 8.56
CA ILE A 247 -14.61 -0.26 9.28
C ILE A 247 -13.25 0.29 9.71
N VAL A 248 -12.52 0.90 8.78
CA VAL A 248 -11.17 1.42 9.04
C VAL A 248 -11.22 2.65 9.95
N LEU A 249 -12.23 3.51 9.83
CA LEU A 249 -12.44 4.63 10.76
C LEU A 249 -12.64 4.12 12.20
N VAL A 250 -13.55 3.16 12.40
CA VAL A 250 -13.82 2.56 13.71
C VAL A 250 -12.55 1.89 14.25
N TRP A 251 -11.81 1.18 13.40
CA TRP A 251 -10.53 0.57 13.76
C TRP A 251 -9.53 1.60 14.29
N PHE A 252 -9.30 2.71 13.56
CA PHE A 252 -8.37 3.76 13.99
C PHE A 252 -8.78 4.40 15.32
N LEU A 253 -10.07 4.68 15.50
CA LEU A 253 -10.59 5.25 16.75
C LEU A 253 -10.43 4.26 17.92
N LEU A 254 -10.64 2.96 17.69
CA LEU A 254 -10.44 1.93 18.71
C LEU A 254 -8.98 1.81 19.12
N ILE A 255 -8.04 1.68 18.18
CA ILE A 255 -6.61 1.57 18.52
C ILE A 255 -6.08 2.86 19.15
N GLY A 256 -6.55 4.02 18.72
CA GLY A 256 -6.21 5.32 19.33
C GLY A 256 -6.74 5.41 20.76
N GLY A 257 -7.99 5.02 20.99
CA GLY A 257 -8.60 4.99 22.32
C GLY A 257 -7.92 4.01 23.28
N ILE A 258 -7.62 2.80 22.84
CA ILE A 258 -6.85 1.80 23.60
C ILE A 258 -5.45 2.34 23.90
N GLY A 259 -4.83 3.02 22.93
CA GLY A 259 -3.55 3.70 23.09
C GLY A 259 -3.56 4.71 24.24
N ILE A 260 -4.52 5.63 24.24
CA ILE A 260 -4.73 6.63 25.30
C ILE A 260 -4.95 5.94 26.66
N TYR A 261 -5.83 4.95 26.70
CA TYR A 261 -6.12 4.18 27.93
C TYR A 261 -4.86 3.56 28.51
N ASN A 262 -4.03 2.92 27.70
CA ASN A 262 -2.81 2.26 28.16
C ASN A 262 -1.73 3.25 28.61
N ILE A 263 -1.57 4.39 27.93
CA ILE A 263 -0.65 5.44 28.37
C ILE A 263 -1.08 5.98 29.74
N TRP A 264 -2.39 6.19 29.95
CA TRP A 264 -2.92 6.65 31.23
C TRP A 264 -2.76 5.60 32.35
N ARG A 265 -3.00 4.32 32.04
CA ARG A 265 -2.98 3.23 33.03
C ARG A 265 -1.57 2.78 33.44
N PHE A 266 -0.65 2.65 32.48
CA PHE A 266 0.71 2.12 32.70
C PHE A 266 1.77 3.24 32.80
N GLY A 267 1.39 4.49 32.53
CA GLY A 267 2.18 5.68 32.85
C GLY A 267 2.97 6.28 31.68
N GLY A 268 3.33 7.55 31.83
CA GLY A 268 3.96 8.38 30.78
C GLY A 268 5.45 8.15 30.55
N ARG A 269 6.08 7.11 31.14
CA ARG A 269 7.52 6.85 30.94
C ARG A 269 7.86 6.58 29.48
N VAL A 270 6.88 6.09 28.73
CA VAL A 270 6.94 5.83 27.30
C VAL A 270 7.01 7.11 26.46
N LEU A 271 6.52 8.24 26.95
CA LEU A 271 6.63 9.53 26.24
C LEU A 271 8.08 9.99 26.08
N LYS A 272 9.03 9.40 26.84
CA LYS A 272 10.46 9.64 26.63
C LYS A 272 10.93 9.16 25.24
N ALA A 273 10.22 8.23 24.61
CA ALA A 273 10.52 7.73 23.27
C ALA A 273 10.43 8.81 22.17
N PHE A 274 9.74 9.93 22.42
CA PHE A 274 9.74 11.07 21.49
C PHE A 274 11.10 11.78 21.39
N SER A 275 12.03 11.49 22.31
CA SER A 275 13.40 12.01 22.22
C SER A 275 14.26 11.11 21.32
N PRO A 276 14.99 11.67 20.33
CA PRO A 276 15.83 10.90 19.42
C PRO A 276 17.03 10.25 20.11
N LEU A 277 17.32 10.66 21.36
CA LEU A 277 18.38 10.09 22.17
C LEU A 277 18.18 8.59 22.43
N TYR A 278 16.92 8.13 22.49
CA TYR A 278 16.59 6.73 22.70
C TYR A 278 16.87 5.86 21.48
N VAL A 279 16.70 6.40 20.27
CA VAL A 279 17.15 5.76 19.02
C VAL A 279 18.65 5.49 19.08
N TYR A 280 19.44 6.52 19.39
CA TYR A 280 20.89 6.40 19.46
C TYR A 280 21.35 5.38 20.50
N ARG A 281 20.73 5.38 21.69
CA ARG A 281 21.02 4.41 22.76
C ARG A 281 20.67 2.98 22.35
N TYR A 282 19.53 2.78 21.69
CA TYR A 282 19.07 1.48 21.22
C TYR A 282 20.03 0.84 20.21
N ILE A 283 20.48 1.64 19.22
CA ILE A 283 21.43 1.18 18.20
C ILE A 283 22.82 0.92 18.80
N ARG A 284 23.28 1.79 19.71
CA ARG A 284 24.60 1.66 20.33
C ARG A 284 24.71 0.43 21.24
N ASN A 285 23.64 0.10 21.97
CA ASN A 285 23.66 -0.95 22.98
C ASN A 285 23.39 -2.36 22.40
N GLY A 286 22.54 -2.49 21.38
CA GLY A 286 22.09 -3.81 20.87
C GLY A 286 22.82 -4.30 19.61
N ARG A 287 24.14 -4.47 19.65
CA ARG A 287 24.98 -4.72 18.45
C ARG A 287 24.60 -5.91 17.54
N LYS A 288 23.91 -6.95 18.03
CA LYS A 288 23.45 -8.09 17.20
C LYS A 288 21.93 -8.22 17.17
N ASP A 289 21.28 -8.20 18.31
CA ASP A 289 19.82 -8.36 18.40
C ASP A 289 19.06 -7.14 17.86
N SER A 290 19.62 -5.92 17.94
CA SER A 290 18.97 -4.73 17.34
C SER A 290 18.90 -4.81 15.81
N TRP A 291 19.82 -5.52 15.15
CA TRP A 291 19.74 -5.66 13.69
C TRP A 291 18.59 -6.57 13.25
N LEU A 292 18.26 -7.57 14.06
CA LEU A 292 17.12 -8.43 13.81
C LEU A 292 15.80 -7.68 14.11
N SER A 293 15.75 -6.93 15.21
CA SER A 293 14.57 -6.16 15.61
C SER A 293 14.22 -5.00 14.66
N LEU A 294 15.21 -4.44 13.95
CA LEU A 294 14.99 -3.42 12.92
C LEU A 294 14.02 -3.89 11.83
N GLY A 295 14.07 -5.17 11.44
CA GLY A 295 13.12 -5.75 10.48
C GLY A 295 11.69 -5.65 10.97
N GLY A 296 11.44 -5.99 12.25
CA GLY A 296 10.14 -5.84 12.89
C GLY A 296 9.69 -4.38 13.07
N ILE A 297 10.62 -3.45 13.27
CA ILE A 297 10.32 -2.01 13.36
C ILE A 297 9.94 -1.42 11.99
N LEU A 298 10.62 -1.83 10.93
CA LEU A 298 10.32 -1.44 9.55
C LEU A 298 8.92 -1.89 9.11
N LEU A 299 8.36 -2.89 9.78
CA LEU A 299 6.96 -3.27 9.57
C LEU A 299 5.95 -2.18 9.97
N SER A 300 6.36 -1.14 10.68
CA SER A 300 5.47 -0.01 11.01
C SER A 300 5.22 0.94 9.84
N ILE A 301 6.05 0.88 8.80
CA ILE A 301 5.93 1.71 7.60
C ILE A 301 5.42 0.91 6.38
N THR A 302 5.04 -0.36 6.59
CA THR A 302 4.36 -1.19 5.59
C THR A 302 3.09 -0.48 5.12
N GLY A 303 2.84 -0.45 3.82
CA GLY A 303 1.67 0.24 3.27
C GLY A 303 1.84 1.73 2.98
N THR A 304 2.98 2.35 3.31
CA THR A 304 3.29 3.71 2.78
C THR A 304 3.48 3.72 1.26
N GLU A 305 3.76 2.56 0.66
CA GLU A 305 3.92 2.39 -0.78
C GLU A 305 2.59 2.07 -1.46
N ALA A 306 1.73 1.27 -0.83
CA ALA A 306 0.33 1.13 -1.23
C ALA A 306 -0.36 2.51 -1.24
N LEU A 307 -0.11 3.35 -0.23
CA LEU A 307 -0.53 4.75 -0.20
C LEU A 307 -0.11 5.55 -1.44
N PHE A 308 1.08 5.29 -2.00
CA PHE A 308 1.55 5.96 -3.20
C PHE A 308 0.93 5.37 -4.48
N ALA A 309 0.78 4.05 -4.56
CA ALA A 309 0.16 3.37 -5.70
C ALA A 309 -1.34 3.72 -5.86
N ASP A 310 -2.06 3.86 -4.74
CA ASP A 310 -3.51 4.12 -4.74
C ASP A 310 -3.88 5.61 -4.91
N LEU A 311 -2.90 6.49 -5.10
CA LEU A 311 -3.12 7.92 -5.35
C LEU A 311 -3.95 8.18 -6.62
N ALA A 312 -3.95 7.23 -7.57
CA ALA A 312 -4.75 7.29 -8.81
C ALA A 312 -6.25 7.52 -8.57
N ASN A 313 -6.75 7.19 -7.37
CA ASN A 313 -8.18 7.23 -7.05
C ASN A 313 -8.61 8.45 -6.22
N PHE A 314 -7.67 9.18 -5.60
CA PHE A 314 -8.00 10.26 -4.65
C PHE A 314 -7.08 11.48 -4.79
N PRO A 315 -7.60 12.71 -4.61
CA PRO A 315 -6.76 13.90 -4.66
C PRO A 315 -5.80 13.96 -3.48
N VAL A 316 -4.58 14.47 -3.74
CA VAL A 316 -3.48 14.58 -2.75
C VAL A 316 -3.92 15.25 -1.45
N SER A 317 -4.70 16.34 -1.53
CA SER A 317 -5.13 17.08 -0.34
C SER A 317 -6.04 16.25 0.58
N SER A 318 -6.91 15.40 0.03
CA SER A 318 -7.77 14.53 0.83
C SER A 318 -6.97 13.46 1.58
N VAL A 319 -5.99 12.87 0.90
CA VAL A 319 -5.05 11.89 1.46
C VAL A 319 -4.21 12.54 2.58
N GLN A 320 -3.66 13.73 2.35
CA GLN A 320 -2.90 14.48 3.36
C GLN A 320 -3.73 14.77 4.62
N ILE A 321 -4.97 15.24 4.46
CA ILE A 321 -5.86 15.55 5.58
C ILE A 321 -6.20 14.27 6.37
N ALA A 322 -6.60 13.19 5.69
CA ALA A 322 -6.91 11.92 6.33
C ALA A 322 -5.73 11.37 7.13
N PHE A 323 -4.53 11.42 6.54
CA PHE A 323 -3.32 10.93 7.20
C PHE A 323 -2.97 11.75 8.44
N THR A 324 -2.82 13.06 8.29
CA THR A 324 -2.28 13.92 9.33
C THR A 324 -3.25 14.09 10.50
N LEU A 325 -4.56 14.14 10.24
CA LEU A 325 -5.55 14.39 11.30
C LEU A 325 -6.03 13.13 12.02
N LEU A 326 -6.04 11.97 11.35
CA LEU A 326 -6.60 10.74 11.91
C LEU A 326 -5.57 9.61 11.99
N VAL A 327 -5.02 9.17 10.86
CA VAL A 327 -4.20 7.95 10.79
C VAL A 327 -2.94 8.08 11.62
N PHE A 328 -2.17 9.14 11.40
CA PHE A 328 -0.90 9.39 12.09
C PHE A 328 -1.04 9.50 13.62
N PRO A 329 -1.93 10.34 14.18
CA PRO A 329 -2.10 10.41 15.63
C PRO A 329 -2.63 9.09 16.23
N CYS A 330 -3.55 8.39 15.56
CA CYS A 330 -4.05 7.11 16.04
C CYS A 330 -2.94 6.03 16.09
N LEU A 331 -2.08 5.97 15.06
CA LEU A 331 -0.95 5.04 15.04
C LEU A 331 0.08 5.37 16.13
N LEU A 332 0.44 6.64 16.30
CA LEU A 332 1.36 7.06 17.37
C LEU A 332 0.83 6.68 18.75
N LEU A 333 -0.47 6.89 19.00
CA LEU A 333 -1.13 6.52 20.24
C LEU A 333 -1.17 5.00 20.43
N ALA A 334 -1.48 4.24 19.38
CA ALA A 334 -1.53 2.79 19.43
C ALA A 334 -0.16 2.19 19.79
N TYR A 335 0.92 2.61 19.12
CA TYR A 335 2.27 2.14 19.43
C TYR A 335 2.74 2.56 20.81
N SER A 336 2.46 3.81 21.20
CA SER A 336 2.80 4.32 22.53
C SER A 336 2.05 3.56 23.63
N GLY A 337 0.77 3.24 23.44
CA GLY A 337 -0.02 2.45 24.38
C GLY A 337 0.46 1.00 24.50
N GLN A 338 0.78 0.35 23.37
CA GLN A 338 1.36 -0.99 23.38
C GLN A 338 2.71 -1.04 24.10
N ALA A 339 3.58 -0.06 23.83
CA ALA A 339 4.85 0.07 24.53
C ALA A 339 4.65 0.31 26.04
N ALA A 340 3.64 1.11 26.42
CA ALA A 340 3.33 1.37 27.84
C ALA A 340 2.91 0.09 28.56
N TYR A 341 2.09 -0.74 27.92
CA TYR A 341 1.74 -2.06 28.44
C TYR A 341 2.96 -2.99 28.52
N LEU A 342 3.80 -3.02 27.48
CA LEU A 342 4.92 -3.95 27.34
C LEU A 342 6.06 -3.67 28.33
N VAL A 343 6.35 -2.40 28.63
CA VAL A 343 7.37 -2.01 29.63
C VAL A 343 7.09 -2.62 31.02
N HIS A 344 5.82 -2.83 31.36
CA HIS A 344 5.40 -3.44 32.62
C HIS A 344 5.27 -4.97 32.53
N ASN A 345 5.17 -5.53 31.32
CA ASN A 345 4.87 -6.94 31.08
C ASN A 345 5.79 -7.53 30.01
N LEU A 346 7.08 -7.62 30.31
CA LEU A 346 8.14 -7.99 29.35
C LEU A 346 7.97 -9.37 28.70
N HIS A 347 7.27 -10.30 29.36
CA HIS A 347 7.01 -11.65 28.86
C HIS A 347 5.87 -11.73 27.83
N HIS A 348 5.12 -10.64 27.60
CA HIS A 348 3.96 -10.61 26.72
C HIS A 348 4.24 -10.04 25.32
N SER A 349 5.49 -10.09 24.82
CA SER A 349 5.84 -9.50 23.52
C SER A 349 5.08 -10.11 22.32
N GLN A 350 4.72 -11.40 22.42
CA GLN A 350 4.04 -12.14 21.36
C GLN A 350 2.53 -11.88 21.26
N ASP A 351 1.89 -11.34 22.29
CA ASP A 351 0.44 -11.07 22.25
C ASP A 351 0.13 -9.64 22.71
N VAL A 352 1.12 -8.75 22.60
CA VAL A 352 1.09 -7.42 23.22
C VAL A 352 -0.14 -6.61 22.79
N PHE A 353 -0.53 -6.67 21.51
CA PHE A 353 -1.70 -5.97 21.01
C PHE A 353 -2.95 -6.40 21.77
N TYR A 354 -3.28 -7.70 21.73
CA TYR A 354 -4.50 -8.24 22.31
C TYR A 354 -4.50 -8.21 23.84
N ARG A 355 -3.36 -8.46 24.49
CA ARG A 355 -3.24 -8.38 25.96
C ARG A 355 -3.31 -6.95 26.48
N SER A 356 -3.00 -5.95 25.65
CA SER A 356 -3.15 -4.54 26.02
C SER A 356 -4.60 -4.03 25.96
N ILE A 357 -5.55 -4.85 25.51
CA ILE A 357 -6.96 -4.47 25.38
C ILE A 357 -7.68 -4.75 26.72
N PRO A 358 -8.50 -3.81 27.23
CA PRO A 358 -9.37 -4.07 28.36
C PRO A 358 -10.37 -5.21 28.09
N GLU A 359 -10.53 -6.13 29.06
CA GLU A 359 -11.35 -7.35 28.90
C GLU A 359 -12.78 -7.07 28.40
N LYS A 360 -13.41 -5.98 28.85
CA LYS A 360 -14.78 -5.61 28.48
C LYS A 360 -14.97 -5.34 26.98
N ILE A 361 -13.94 -4.84 26.30
CA ILE A 361 -14.00 -4.46 24.88
C ILE A 361 -13.22 -5.42 23.98
N TYR A 362 -12.68 -6.50 24.54
CA TYR A 362 -11.83 -7.45 23.83
C TYR A 362 -12.50 -8.03 22.57
N TRP A 363 -13.68 -8.64 22.73
CA TRP A 363 -14.40 -9.30 21.64
C TRP A 363 -14.80 -8.33 20.51
N PRO A 364 -15.38 -7.15 20.80
CA PRO A 364 -15.62 -6.14 19.77
C PRO A 364 -14.35 -5.75 19.01
N VAL A 365 -13.23 -5.52 19.71
CA VAL A 365 -11.97 -5.13 19.07
C VAL A 365 -11.41 -6.27 18.23
N PHE A 366 -11.51 -7.52 18.67
CA PHE A 366 -11.10 -8.69 17.90
C PHE A 366 -11.84 -8.81 16.56
N VAL A 367 -13.17 -8.60 16.57
CA VAL A 367 -13.97 -8.61 15.34
C VAL A 367 -13.56 -7.48 14.41
N ILE A 368 -13.41 -6.25 14.93
CA ILE A 368 -12.98 -5.10 14.10
C ILE A 368 -11.55 -5.29 13.59
N ALA A 369 -10.64 -5.86 14.38
CA ALA A 369 -9.27 -6.18 13.95
C ALA A 369 -9.26 -7.15 12.76
N THR A 370 -10.10 -8.19 12.82
CA THR A 370 -10.26 -9.16 11.74
C THR A 370 -10.84 -8.52 10.48
N LEU A 371 -11.85 -7.66 10.63
CA LEU A 371 -12.41 -6.89 9.52
C LEU A 371 -11.39 -5.92 8.92
N ALA A 372 -10.60 -5.24 9.75
CA ALA A 372 -9.54 -4.34 9.30
C ALA A 372 -8.44 -5.09 8.52
N ALA A 373 -8.05 -6.29 8.98
CA ALA A 373 -7.11 -7.16 8.26
C ALA A 373 -7.65 -7.61 6.90
N ILE A 374 -8.94 -7.94 6.82
CA ILE A 374 -9.61 -8.25 5.54
C ILE A 374 -9.54 -7.04 4.61
N VAL A 375 -9.90 -5.84 5.09
CA VAL A 375 -9.86 -4.61 4.28
C VAL A 375 -8.45 -4.27 3.82
N ALA A 376 -7.45 -4.40 4.69
CA ALA A 376 -6.04 -4.22 4.35
C ALA A 376 -5.59 -5.14 3.22
N SER A 377 -5.96 -6.43 3.32
CA SER A 377 -5.67 -7.44 2.29
C SER A 377 -6.33 -7.11 0.95
N GLN A 378 -7.55 -6.55 0.96
CA GLN A 378 -8.25 -6.16 -0.27
C GLN A 378 -7.52 -5.05 -1.03
N ALA A 379 -7.03 -4.05 -0.30
CA ALA A 379 -6.30 -2.93 -0.90
C ALA A 379 -5.05 -3.42 -1.64
N THR A 380 -4.24 -4.27 -0.99
CA THR A 380 -2.99 -4.77 -1.59
C THR A 380 -3.22 -5.74 -2.76
N ILE A 381 -4.27 -6.57 -2.71
CA ILE A 381 -4.67 -7.42 -3.84
C ILE A 381 -5.07 -6.56 -5.05
N THR A 382 -5.88 -5.51 -4.81
CA THR A 382 -6.32 -4.60 -5.87
C THR A 382 -5.15 -3.81 -6.47
N ALA A 383 -4.22 -3.35 -5.64
CA ALA A 383 -2.98 -2.70 -6.08
C ALA A 383 -2.14 -3.65 -6.97
N THR A 384 -2.05 -4.93 -6.58
CA THR A 384 -1.35 -5.96 -7.36
C THR A 384 -1.97 -6.17 -8.74
N PHE A 385 -3.31 -6.22 -8.85
CA PHE A 385 -3.99 -6.32 -10.15
C PHE A 385 -3.72 -5.10 -11.05
N SER A 386 -3.70 -3.89 -10.47
CA SER A 386 -3.37 -2.66 -11.20
C SER A 386 -1.95 -2.68 -11.75
N ILE A 387 -0.99 -3.14 -10.94
CA ILE A 387 0.42 -3.26 -11.33
C ILE A 387 0.59 -4.29 -12.44
N ILE A 388 -0.07 -5.45 -12.35
CA ILE A 388 0.03 -6.48 -13.39
C ILE A 388 -0.59 -6.00 -14.70
N LYS A 389 -1.70 -5.26 -14.65
CA LYS A 389 -2.27 -4.62 -15.84
C LYS A 389 -1.27 -3.65 -16.49
N GLN A 390 -0.56 -2.85 -15.69
CA GLN A 390 0.47 -1.95 -16.20
C GLN A 390 1.66 -2.74 -16.79
N ALA A 391 2.11 -3.81 -16.13
CA ALA A 391 3.17 -4.69 -16.63
C ALA A 391 2.81 -5.38 -17.96
N LEU A 392 1.54 -5.74 -18.16
CA LEU A 392 1.01 -6.25 -19.43
C LEU A 392 1.10 -5.20 -20.55
N ALA A 393 0.72 -3.96 -20.26
CA ALA A 393 0.78 -2.87 -21.24
C ALA A 393 2.21 -2.59 -21.71
N HIS A 394 3.21 -2.85 -20.86
CA HIS A 394 4.63 -2.75 -21.18
C HIS A 394 5.25 -4.04 -21.76
N GLY A 395 4.45 -5.10 -22.00
CA GLY A 395 4.94 -6.35 -22.56
C GLY A 395 5.85 -7.17 -21.62
N CYS A 396 5.92 -6.82 -20.33
CA CYS A 396 6.74 -7.49 -19.34
C CYS A 396 6.06 -8.71 -18.69
N PHE A 397 4.78 -8.96 -19.02
CA PHE A 397 3.98 -10.04 -18.44
C PHE A 397 3.23 -10.83 -19.53
N PRO A 398 3.08 -12.17 -19.40
CA PRO A 398 2.32 -12.97 -20.37
C PRO A 398 0.84 -12.56 -20.38
N ARG A 399 0.17 -12.65 -21.54
CA ARG A 399 -1.23 -12.23 -21.72
C ARG A 399 -2.16 -12.93 -20.71
N VAL A 400 -2.75 -12.17 -19.79
CA VAL A 400 -3.78 -12.65 -18.85
C VAL A 400 -5.13 -12.00 -19.13
N LYS A 401 -6.22 -12.68 -18.77
CA LYS A 401 -7.58 -12.18 -18.98
C LYS A 401 -7.91 -11.11 -17.93
N VAL A 402 -7.99 -9.85 -18.36
CA VAL A 402 -8.38 -8.72 -17.50
C VAL A 402 -9.90 -8.56 -17.55
N VAL A 403 -10.57 -8.66 -16.40
CA VAL A 403 -12.02 -8.42 -16.28
C VAL A 403 -12.24 -7.11 -15.53
N HIS A 404 -12.93 -6.18 -16.17
CA HIS A 404 -13.35 -4.94 -15.52
C HIS A 404 -14.58 -5.20 -14.66
N THR A 405 -14.46 -5.03 -13.34
CA THR A 405 -15.54 -5.28 -12.39
C THR A 405 -16.56 -4.15 -12.33
N SER A 406 -16.19 -2.95 -12.78
CA SER A 406 -17.07 -1.79 -12.89
C SER A 406 -17.26 -1.35 -14.33
N LYS A 407 -18.50 -0.97 -14.69
CA LYS A 407 -18.81 -0.24 -15.94
C LYS A 407 -18.60 1.27 -15.83
N LYS A 408 -18.40 1.80 -14.61
CA LYS A 408 -18.34 3.25 -14.32
C LYS A 408 -16.95 3.74 -13.90
N PHE A 409 -16.06 2.87 -13.41
CA PHE A 409 -14.71 3.24 -12.96
C PHE A 409 -13.63 2.34 -13.56
N LEU A 410 -12.77 2.92 -14.41
CA LEU A 410 -11.64 2.26 -15.09
C LEU A 410 -10.56 1.67 -14.15
N GLY A 411 -10.59 2.02 -12.86
CA GLY A 411 -9.63 1.59 -11.85
C GLY A 411 -9.96 0.27 -11.13
N GLN A 412 -11.14 -0.32 -11.35
CA GLN A 412 -11.51 -1.59 -10.70
C GLN A 412 -11.28 -2.77 -11.64
N ILE A 413 -10.22 -3.50 -11.35
CA ILE A 413 -9.67 -4.55 -12.20
C ILE A 413 -9.66 -5.86 -11.41
N TYR A 414 -10.26 -6.90 -11.97
CA TYR A 414 -10.19 -8.26 -11.45
C TYR A 414 -9.49 -9.15 -12.48
N ILE A 415 -8.42 -9.82 -12.05
CA ILE A 415 -7.69 -10.79 -12.86
C ILE A 415 -7.86 -12.15 -12.19
N PRO A 416 -8.67 -13.08 -12.74
CA PRO A 416 -8.94 -14.37 -12.11
C PRO A 416 -7.68 -15.21 -11.87
N ASP A 417 -6.77 -15.29 -12.86
CA ASP A 417 -5.59 -16.16 -12.82
C ASP A 417 -4.62 -15.75 -11.71
N ILE A 418 -4.09 -14.52 -11.81
CA ILE A 418 -4.16 -13.49 -10.77
C ILE A 418 -4.46 -13.96 -9.34
N ASN A 419 -5.74 -13.78 -9.02
CA ASN A 419 -6.36 -14.04 -7.74
C ASN A 419 -6.06 -15.44 -7.20
N TRP A 420 -6.15 -16.47 -8.03
CA TRP A 420 -5.88 -17.85 -7.61
C TRP A 420 -4.40 -18.08 -7.27
N ILE A 421 -3.48 -17.52 -8.06
CA ILE A 421 -2.04 -17.59 -7.78
C ILE A 421 -1.73 -16.88 -6.45
N LEU A 422 -2.25 -15.67 -6.25
CA LEU A 422 -2.08 -14.94 -4.99
C LEU A 422 -2.64 -15.71 -3.80
N MET A 423 -3.83 -16.31 -3.93
CA MET A 423 -4.44 -17.10 -2.87
C MET A 423 -3.55 -18.29 -2.48
N ILE A 424 -3.08 -19.07 -3.45
CA ILE A 424 -2.22 -20.23 -3.20
C ILE A 424 -0.92 -19.80 -2.51
N LEU A 425 -0.29 -18.73 -2.98
CA LEU A 425 0.95 -18.21 -2.39
C LEU A 425 0.72 -17.67 -0.97
N CYS A 426 -0.37 -16.94 -0.71
CA CYS A 426 -0.72 -16.46 0.63
C CYS A 426 -0.95 -17.63 1.60
N ILE A 427 -1.67 -18.67 1.17
CA ILE A 427 -1.90 -19.88 1.98
C ILE A 427 -0.58 -20.62 2.23
N ALA A 428 0.27 -20.77 1.20
CA ALA A 428 1.57 -21.42 1.33
C ALA A 428 2.48 -20.69 2.32
N VAL A 429 2.52 -19.35 2.27
CA VAL A 429 3.28 -18.54 3.24
C VAL A 429 2.70 -18.68 4.65
N THR A 430 1.38 -18.61 4.79
CA THR A 430 0.70 -18.71 6.10
C THR A 430 0.89 -20.09 6.73
N ALA A 431 0.81 -21.16 5.95
CA ALA A 431 0.95 -22.53 6.43
C ALA A 431 2.42 -22.96 6.61
N GLY A 432 3.32 -22.47 5.74
CA GLY A 432 4.74 -22.82 5.75
C GLY A 432 5.50 -22.16 6.90
N PHE A 433 5.18 -20.89 7.20
CA PHE A 433 5.83 -20.14 8.28
C PHE A 433 4.94 -20.11 9.52
N LYS A 434 4.88 -21.24 10.23
CA LYS A 434 4.17 -21.36 11.53
C LYS A 434 4.60 -20.30 12.55
N ASN A 435 5.81 -19.76 12.42
CA ASN A 435 6.33 -18.65 13.24
C ASN A 435 6.21 -17.32 12.49
N GLN A 436 5.28 -16.48 12.94
CA GLN A 436 4.99 -15.15 12.38
C GLN A 436 6.22 -14.22 12.36
N SER A 437 7.23 -14.47 13.21
CA SER A 437 8.47 -13.70 13.30
C SER A 437 9.35 -13.83 12.04
N GLN A 438 9.38 -15.04 11.47
CA GLN A 438 10.20 -15.30 10.28
C GLN A 438 9.62 -14.59 9.06
N ILE A 439 8.28 -14.55 8.95
CA ILE A 439 7.59 -13.82 7.88
C ILE A 439 7.84 -12.33 8.02
N GLY A 440 7.66 -11.76 9.21
CA GLY A 440 7.85 -10.33 9.42
C GLY A 440 9.28 -9.87 9.22
N ASN A 441 10.29 -10.67 9.57
CA ASN A 441 11.69 -10.33 9.29
C ASN A 441 12.04 -10.36 7.79
N ALA A 442 11.48 -11.32 7.03
CA ALA A 442 11.64 -11.35 5.58
C ALA A 442 10.94 -10.14 4.94
N TYR A 443 9.73 -9.84 5.40
CA TYR A 443 8.90 -8.75 4.89
C TYR A 443 9.50 -7.37 5.19
N GLY A 444 9.94 -7.11 6.42
CA GLY A 444 10.58 -5.85 6.80
C GLY A 444 11.89 -5.58 6.03
N LYS A 445 12.63 -6.64 5.64
CA LYS A 445 13.81 -6.49 4.77
C LYS A 445 13.44 -6.11 3.34
N SER A 446 12.39 -6.72 2.77
CA SER A 446 11.90 -6.36 1.43
C SER A 446 11.50 -4.89 1.35
N ILE A 447 10.80 -4.39 2.37
CA ILE A 447 10.34 -2.99 2.42
C ILE A 447 11.49 -2.01 2.59
N LEU A 448 12.54 -2.37 3.33
CA LEU A 448 13.72 -1.51 3.46
C LEU A 448 14.34 -1.20 2.09
N VAL A 449 14.48 -2.21 1.24
CA VAL A 449 15.03 -2.05 -0.10
C VAL A 449 14.10 -1.18 -0.94
N LEU A 450 12.80 -1.47 -0.92
CA LEU A 450 11.78 -0.74 -1.68
C LEU A 450 11.70 0.76 -1.28
N THR A 451 11.77 1.03 0.02
CA THR A 451 11.75 2.39 0.57
C THR A 451 13.02 3.17 0.21
N LEU A 452 14.17 2.51 0.05
CA LEU A 452 15.43 3.13 -0.37
C LEU A 452 15.50 3.39 -1.87
N ASP A 453 14.85 2.58 -2.69
CA ASP A 453 14.89 2.70 -4.16
C ASP A 453 14.03 3.86 -4.68
N ASN A 454 12.87 4.11 -4.06
CA ASN A 454 11.93 5.17 -4.44
C ASN A 454 12.47 6.63 -4.42
N PRO A 455 13.20 7.11 -3.38
CA PRO A 455 13.71 8.48 -3.36
C PRO A 455 14.75 8.75 -4.45
N CYS A 456 15.53 7.76 -4.89
CA CYS A 456 16.50 7.97 -5.98
C CYS A 456 15.84 8.38 -7.31
N VAL A 457 14.58 7.98 -7.52
CA VAL A 457 13.80 8.32 -8.72
C VAL A 457 12.98 9.60 -8.50
N ALA A 458 12.41 9.81 -7.32
CA ALA A 458 11.57 10.97 -7.02
C ALA A 458 12.33 12.27 -6.69
N LEU A 459 13.54 12.20 -6.08
CA LEU A 459 14.30 13.40 -5.68
C LEU A 459 15.12 14.04 -6.82
N LYS A 460 15.02 13.49 -8.05
CA LYS A 460 15.78 13.96 -9.24
C LYS A 460 14.91 14.44 -10.40
N LEU A 461 13.58 14.38 -10.24
CA LEU A 461 12.59 15.11 -11.04
C LEU A 461 12.27 16.42 -10.30
#